data_AF-A0A1F9EVW7-F1
#
_entry.id   AF-A0A1F9EVW7-F1
#
_cell.length_a   1.000
_cell.length_b   1.000
_cell.length_c   1.000
_cell.angle_alpha   90.00
_cell.angle_beta   90.00
_cell.angle_gamma   90.00
#
_symmetry.space_group_name_H-M   'P 1'
#
loop_
_entity.id
_entity.type
_entity.pdbx_description
1 polymer ?
#
loop_
_entity_poly.entity_id
_entity_poly.type
_entity_poly.pdbx_seq_one_letter_code
_entity_poly.pdbx_strand_id
1 'polypeptide(L)' 'MRALHIDAKLAELELGLVDGTVAAVAERRRITWVLTTDRRAFEAVRVGPRWDRRLEVVP' A
#
# COMPACT_ATOMS: atom_id res chain seq x y z
N MET A 1 -9.77 14.08 -3.53
CA MET A 1 -9.79 13.44 -2.18
C MET A 1 -8.67 12.39 -2.13
N ARG A 2 -7.87 12.27 -1.06
CA ARG A 2 -6.71 11.33 -1.02
C ARG A 2 -7.11 9.87 -1.29
N ALA A 3 -8.30 9.47 -0.83
CA ALA A 3 -8.85 8.14 -1.10
C ALA A 3 -8.97 7.82 -2.60
N LEU A 4 -9.33 8.79 -3.45
CA LEU A 4 -9.41 8.60 -4.91
C LEU A 4 -8.04 8.42 -5.57
N HIS A 5 -7.01 9.12 -5.06
CA HIS A 5 -5.64 8.91 -5.54
C HIS A 5 -5.10 7.54 -5.14
N ILE A 6 -5.49 7.06 -3.95
CA ILE A 6 -5.14 5.72 -3.49
C ILE A 6 -5.82 4.69 -4.39
N ASP A 7 -7.14 4.79 -4.59
CA ASP A 7 -7.91 3.89 -5.46
C ASP A 7 -7.34 3.81 -6.88
N ALA A 8 -7.08 4.96 -7.52
CA ALA A 8 -6.47 5.01 -8.84
C ALA A 8 -5.08 4.35 -8.89
N LYS A 9 -4.24 4.60 -7.87
CA LYS A 9 -2.89 4.02 -7.82
C LYS A 9 -2.91 2.50 -7.63
N LEU A 10 -3.86 2.00 -6.86
CA LEU A 10 -4.03 0.58 -6.62
C LEU A 10 -4.55 -0.14 -7.85
N ALA A 11 -5.48 0.48 -8.60
CA ALA A 11 -5.93 -0.03 -9.89
C ALA A 11 -4.78 -0.14 -10.91
N GLU A 12 -3.87 0.84 -10.97
CA GLU A 12 -2.66 0.76 -11.82
C GLU A 12 -1.73 -0.41 -11.47
N LEU A 13 -1.67 -0.77 -10.19
CA LEU A 13 -0.81 -1.84 -9.68
C LEU A 13 -1.50 -3.21 -9.72
N GLU A 14 -2.72 -3.29 -10.26
CA GLU A 14 -3.59 -4.48 -10.23
C GLU A 14 -3.75 -5.05 -8.80
N LEU A 15 -3.68 -4.18 -7.79
CA LEU A 15 -3.83 -4.57 -6.40
C LEU A 15 -5.30 -4.79 -6.09
N GLY A 16 -5.61 -5.94 -5.49
CA GLY A 16 -6.96 -6.23 -5.03
C GLY A 16 -7.42 -5.27 -3.94
N LEU A 17 -8.74 -5.21 -3.72
CA LEU A 17 -9.36 -4.37 -2.68
C LEU A 17 -8.69 -4.54 -1.30
N VAL A 18 -8.33 -5.77 -0.95
CA VAL A 18 -7.70 -6.10 0.33
C VAL A 18 -6.33 -5.44 0.45
N ASP A 19 -5.43 -5.66 -0.52
CA ASP A 19 -4.08 -5.08 -0.50
C ASP A 19 -4.12 -3.55 -0.53
N GLY A 20 -5.05 -3.02 -1.32
CA GLY A 20 -5.36 -1.61 -1.37
C GLY A 20 -5.77 -1.02 -0.03
N THR A 21 -6.63 -1.73 0.68
CA THR A 21 -7.08 -1.35 2.02
C THR A 21 -5.92 -1.38 3.02
N VAL A 22 -5.07 -2.42 2.98
CA VAL A 22 -3.89 -2.50 3.85
C VAL A 22 -2.95 -1.32 3.59
N ALA A 23 -2.66 -1.01 2.32
CA ALA A 23 -1.83 0.13 1.94
C ALA A 23 -2.41 1.47 2.43
N ALA A 24 -3.72 1.68 2.26
CA ALA A 24 -4.43 2.87 2.73
C ALA A 24 -4.40 3.00 4.26
N VAL A 25 -4.62 1.90 4.99
CA VAL A 25 -4.55 1.86 6.45
C VAL A 25 -3.13 2.14 6.93
N ALA A 26 -2.12 1.52 6.31
CA ALA A 26 -0.73 1.72 6.64
C ALA A 26 -0.34 3.20 6.48
N GLU A 27 -0.72 3.83 5.37
CA GLU A 27 -0.50 5.26 5.15
C GLU A 27 -1.18 6.13 6.23
N ARG A 28 -2.48 5.91 6.48
CA ARG A 28 -3.26 6.68 7.45
C ARG A 28 -2.68 6.59 8.86
N ARG A 29 -2.16 5.41 9.23
CA ARG A 29 -1.60 5.13 10.55
C ARG A 29 -0.09 5.40 10.65
N ARG A 30 0.54 5.81 9.54
CA ARG A 30 2.01 5.97 9.43
C ARG A 30 2.78 4.68 9.77
N ILE A 31 2.16 3.53 9.51
CA ILE A 31 2.80 2.22 9.64
C ILE A 31 3.69 2.02 8.42
N THR A 32 4.91 1.54 8.65
CA THR A 32 5.92 1.36 7.59
C THR A 32 6.24 -0.09 7.31
N TRP A 33 5.63 -1.03 8.03
CA TRP A 33 5.86 -2.46 7.88
C TRP A 33 4.54 -3.23 7.75
N VAL A 34 4.52 -4.29 6.96
CA VAL A 34 3.37 -5.18 6.76
C VAL A 34 3.81 -6.62 6.90
N LEU A 35 3.08 -7.37 7.73
CA LEU A 35 3.16 -8.81 7.82
C LEU A 35 2.23 -9.42 6.76
N THR A 36 2.79 -10.19 5.83
CA THR A 36 2.01 -10.81 4.75
C THR A 36 2.70 -12.07 4.24
N THR A 37 1.90 -13.04 3.79
CA THR A 37 2.38 -14.20 3.03
C THR A 37 2.59 -13.88 1.55
N ASP A 38 2.00 -12.79 1.04
CA ASP A 38 2.19 -12.30 -0.32
C ASP A 38 3.17 -11.12 -0.34
N ARG A 39 4.46 -11.47 -0.35
CA ARG A 39 5.54 -10.50 -0.43
C ARG A 39 5.50 -9.69 -1.73
N ARG A 40 5.18 -10.33 -2.86
CA ARG A 40 5.33 -9.71 -4.19
C ARG A 40 4.37 -8.53 -4.36
N ALA A 41 3.13 -8.68 -3.91
CA ALA A 41 2.14 -7.62 -3.96
C ALA A 41 2.60 -6.37 -3.18
N PHE A 42 3.06 -6.56 -1.94
CA PHE A 42 3.43 -5.45 -1.05
C PHE A 42 4.80 -4.82 -1.32
N GLU A 43 5.72 -5.53 -2.00
CA GLU A 43 7.00 -4.94 -2.42
C GLU A 43 6.84 -3.85 -3.48
N ALA A 44 5.80 -3.94 -4.32
CA ALA A 44 5.46 -2.95 -5.34
C ALA A 44 4.71 -1.73 -4.75
N VAL A 45 4.07 -1.89 -3.59
CA VAL A 45 3.32 -0.83 -2.94
C VAL A 45 4.27 0.28 -2.46
N ARG A 46 3.88 1.51 -2.76
CA ARG A 46 4.41 2.71 -2.12
C ARG A 46 3.27 3.43 -1.45
N VAL A 47 3.56 4.14 -0.36
CA VAL A 47 2.58 4.91 0.44
C VAL A 47 3.12 6.31 0.72
N GLY A 48 2.26 7.19 1.22
CA GLY A 48 2.60 8.56 1.62
C GLY A 48 2.28 9.59 0.54
N PRO A 49 2.35 10.90 0.87
CA PRO A 49 1.83 11.98 0.03
C PRO A 49 2.33 11.98 -1.42
N ARG A 50 3.54 11.46 -1.65
CA ARG A 50 4.19 11.37 -2.97
C ARG A 50 4.48 9.94 -3.42
N TRP A 51 3.96 8.93 -2.73
CA TRP A 51 4.22 7.52 -3.05
C TRP A 51 5.72 7.19 -3.05
N ASP A 52 6.47 7.81 -2.13
CA ASP A 52 7.92 7.69 -2.02
C ASP A 52 8.34 6.67 -0.94
N ARG A 53 7.41 6.25 -0.08
CA ARG A 53 7.71 5.34 1.02
C ARG A 53 7.34 3.91 0.68
N ARG A 54 8.32 3.02 0.69
CA ARG A 54 8.11 1.58 0.59
C ARG A 54 7.58 1.01 1.91
N LEU A 55 6.67 0.05 1.83
CA LEU A 55 6.30 -0.80 2.96
C LEU A 55 7.38 -1.88 3.14
N GLU A 56 7.91 -1.98 4.34
CA GLU A 56 8.80 -3.06 4.75
C GLU A 56 7.98 -4.34 4.91
N VAL A 57 8.31 -5.37 4.13
CA VAL A 57 7.68 -6.69 4.29
C VAL A 57 8.45 -7.47 5.35
N VAL A 58 7.79 -7.72 6.47
CA VAL A 58 8.35 -8.49 7.59
C VAL A 58 7.90 -9.96 7.50
N PRO A 59 8.67 -10.90 8.10
CA PRO A 59 8.36 -12.34 8.08
C PRO A 59 7.10 -12.70 8.87
#